data_AF-A0A5N6VNV3-F1
#
_entry.id   AF-A0A5N6VNV3-F1
#
_cell.length_a   1.000
_cell.length_b   1.000
_cell.length_c   1.000
_cell.angle_alpha   90.00
_cell.angle_beta   90.00
_cell.angle_gamma   90.00
#
_symmetry.space_group_name_H-M   'P 1'
#
loop_
_entity.id
_entity.type
_entity.pdbx_description
1 polymer ?
#
loop_
_entity_poly.entity_id
_entity_poly.type
_entity_poly.pdbx_seq_one_letter_code
_entity_poly.pdbx_strand_id
1 'polypeptide(L)'
;MTSRREIQRTDTSWTSSLQDAMEQNLHLEEELQKEELNTPQALLKRLLSTRSVVSTSSSFAERQQAAVGCNSPFREIGTGSIGKVFEQTGTLWAFKVLLIDRTDKLWNNYLMHLRIQDSLDRLGNGSGGLEIPRAAWFANKESEFWSENLHLFPEDPTFPRHPREILCMERIFPLPQPVRHALIELFCNPNNVATAKTDSSNKDCLVRLFLGRKRYGASRPGGSRFFSLRNYKLHVDQIEELQLDADEYAASMADALAIMHWHTRIDAMDVEFVLGSTPFDHNSVRRPPPLQDIVRLTPGTSTFERTTNTVPNFKKRIVSLWMLDFDACGPITMNTAGVNQAVKAFIENDPYCPRPHTKDAYSERLWRLFSRRYLETGRKITVGSPSQSLPQQFIHGVVAKLSPPDQTGTSSGSRGSAPPQRAQSSRTPSRHVQGAQRGGRGSTGGSPKKVPGNRGQGRGQGRGYR
;
A
#
# COMPACT_ATOMS: atom_id res chain seq x y z
N MET A 1 -46.06 33.36 19.30
CA MET A 1 -44.98 33.32 18.28
C MET A 1 -43.71 32.88 18.97
N THR A 2 -43.45 31.58 18.98
CA THR A 2 -42.39 30.92 19.74
C THR A 2 -41.24 30.60 18.80
N SER A 3 -40.10 31.27 18.99
CA SER A 3 -38.91 31.09 18.17
C SER A 3 -38.15 29.82 18.57
N ARG A 4 -37.79 29.06 17.53
CA ARG A 4 -37.19 27.72 17.56
C ARG A 4 -35.68 27.90 17.80
N ARG A 5 -35.17 27.43 18.94
CA ARG A 5 -33.72 27.30 19.20
C ARG A 5 -33.18 26.12 18.40
N GLU A 6 -32.39 26.40 17.38
CA GLU A 6 -31.55 25.42 16.69
C GLU A 6 -30.28 25.18 17.51
N ILE A 7 -30.03 23.91 17.85
CA ILE A 7 -28.84 23.45 18.56
C ILE A 7 -27.76 23.22 17.49
N GLN A 8 -26.87 24.20 17.34
CA GLN A 8 -25.63 24.07 16.58
C GLN A 8 -24.62 23.33 17.45
N ARG A 9 -24.57 21.99 17.34
CA ARG A 9 -23.52 21.18 17.96
C ARG A 9 -22.23 21.39 17.17
N THR A 10 -21.24 21.96 17.84
CA THR A 10 -19.91 22.32 17.35
C THR A 10 -19.06 21.08 17.08
N ASP A 11 -18.61 20.90 15.83
CA ASP A 11 -17.64 19.89 15.37
C ASP A 11 -16.19 20.16 15.85
N THR A 12 -15.94 21.29 16.53
CA THR A 12 -14.59 21.77 16.90
C THR A 12 -14.01 21.14 18.16
N SER A 13 -14.79 20.43 18.98
CA SER A 13 -14.26 19.82 20.22
C SER A 13 -13.50 18.53 19.97
N TRP A 14 -13.71 17.88 18.83
CA TRP A 14 -13.12 16.57 18.52
C TRP A 14 -11.67 16.65 18.04
N THR A 15 -11.30 17.69 17.29
CA THR A 15 -9.96 17.81 16.70
C THR A 15 -8.91 18.23 17.71
N SER A 16 -9.22 19.20 18.59
CA SER A 16 -8.34 19.53 19.74
C SER A 16 -8.16 18.32 20.65
N SER A 17 -9.28 17.66 21.01
CA SER A 17 -9.24 16.45 21.86
C SER A 17 -8.44 15.31 21.24
N LEU A 18 -8.41 15.19 19.91
CA LEU A 18 -7.64 14.15 19.22
C LEU A 18 -6.14 14.46 19.24
N GLN A 19 -5.74 15.71 18.97
CA GLN A 19 -4.34 16.11 19.04
C GLN A 19 -3.81 15.99 20.47
N ASP A 20 -4.58 16.44 21.46
CA ASP A 20 -4.24 16.33 22.88
C ASP A 20 -4.12 14.84 23.30
N ALA A 21 -5.04 13.98 22.85
CA ALA A 21 -4.97 12.54 23.11
C ALA A 21 -3.75 11.88 22.43
N MET A 22 -3.36 12.35 21.25
CA MET A 22 -2.19 11.83 20.53
C MET A 22 -0.87 12.33 21.16
N GLU A 23 -0.82 13.56 21.67
CA GLU A 23 0.33 14.07 22.43
C GLU A 23 0.47 13.37 23.79
N GLN A 24 -0.65 13.07 24.46
CA GLN A 24 -0.67 12.23 25.66
C GLN A 24 -0.16 10.81 25.35
N ASN A 25 -0.63 10.19 24.25
CA ASN A 25 -0.13 8.89 23.80
C ASN A 25 1.38 8.91 23.54
N LEU A 26 1.91 9.99 22.95
CA LEU A 26 3.35 10.14 22.75
C LEU A 26 4.12 10.20 24.07
N HIS A 27 3.63 10.94 25.08
CA HIS A 27 4.29 10.98 26.39
C HIS A 27 4.25 9.61 27.07
N LEU A 28 3.10 8.94 26.99
CA LEU A 28 2.93 7.54 27.42
C LEU A 28 3.91 6.61 26.70
N GLU A 29 4.19 6.81 25.40
CA GLU A 29 5.18 6.01 24.68
C GLU A 29 6.61 6.24 25.15
N GLU A 30 6.99 7.46 25.48
CA GLU A 30 8.32 7.77 26.01
C GLU A 30 8.52 7.18 27.42
N GLU A 31 7.45 7.11 28.22
CA GLU A 31 7.45 6.41 29.51
C GLU A 31 7.41 4.88 29.36
N LEU A 32 6.60 4.37 28.44
CA LEU A 32 6.48 2.94 28.15
C LEU A 32 7.60 2.38 27.24
N GLN A 33 8.52 3.21 26.75
CA GLN A 33 9.82 2.77 26.24
C GLN A 33 10.81 2.52 27.38
N LYS A 34 10.61 3.17 28.53
CA LYS A 34 11.39 2.94 29.76
C LYS A 34 10.89 1.71 30.52
N GLU A 35 9.60 1.38 30.40
CA GLU A 35 9.06 0.08 30.80
C GLU A 35 9.22 -0.93 29.66
N GLU A 36 10.05 -1.97 29.84
CA GLU A 36 10.17 -3.03 28.83
C GLU A 36 8.81 -3.68 28.56
N LEU A 37 8.28 -3.48 27.35
CA LEU A 37 7.23 -4.35 26.84
C LEU A 37 7.79 -5.76 26.72
N ASN A 38 7.42 -6.63 27.65
CA ASN A 38 8.03 -7.95 27.82
C ASN A 38 7.79 -8.93 26.64
N THR A 39 6.92 -8.61 25.66
CA THR A 39 6.69 -9.47 24.48
C THR A 39 6.52 -8.71 23.17
N PRO A 40 6.96 -9.28 22.02
CA PRO A 40 6.73 -8.71 20.69
C PRO A 40 5.23 -8.54 20.35
N GLN A 41 4.37 -9.43 20.84
CA GLN A 41 2.92 -9.35 20.63
C GLN A 41 2.31 -8.11 21.29
N ALA A 42 2.68 -7.82 22.55
CA ALA A 42 2.20 -6.64 23.26
C ALA A 42 2.67 -5.35 22.57
N LEU A 43 3.91 -5.36 22.05
CA LEU A 43 4.45 -4.27 21.25
C LEU A 43 3.68 -4.04 19.96
N LEU A 44 3.39 -5.09 19.20
CA LEU A 44 2.60 -4.95 17.98
C LEU A 44 1.16 -4.52 18.24
N LYS A 45 0.52 -5.09 19.27
CA LYS A 45 -0.84 -4.69 19.68
C LYS A 45 -0.92 -3.19 19.93
N ARG A 46 0.07 -2.64 20.65
CA ARG A 46 0.13 -1.21 20.96
C ARG A 46 0.49 -0.36 19.74
N LEU A 47 1.59 -0.68 19.05
CA LEU A 47 2.16 0.18 18.00
C LEU A 47 1.49 0.04 16.64
N LEU A 48 0.62 -0.96 16.44
CA LEU A 48 -0.20 -1.04 15.24
C LEU A 48 -1.61 -0.51 15.46
N SER A 49 -2.03 -0.22 16.70
CA SER A 49 -3.31 0.44 16.96
C SER A 49 -3.39 1.77 16.20
N THR A 50 -4.57 2.07 15.63
CA THR A 50 -4.73 3.28 14.82
C THR A 50 -4.46 4.50 15.70
N ARG A 51 -3.57 5.40 15.24
CA ARG A 51 -3.15 6.62 15.98
C ARG A 51 -2.20 6.40 17.15
N SER A 52 -1.55 5.24 17.24
CA SER A 52 -0.31 5.17 18.01
C SER A 52 0.71 6.13 17.39
N VAL A 53 1.30 6.96 18.23
CA VAL A 53 2.49 7.70 17.84
C VAL A 53 3.67 6.74 18.05
N VAL A 54 4.83 7.05 17.51
CA VAL A 54 6.08 6.38 17.86
C VAL A 54 7.16 7.44 17.83
N SER A 55 7.73 7.73 18.99
CA SER A 55 9.02 8.42 19.07
C SER A 55 10.13 7.45 18.67
N THR A 56 10.93 7.82 17.65
CA THR A 56 12.02 6.98 17.12
C THR A 56 13.33 7.76 17.03
N SER A 57 14.34 7.31 17.76
CA SER A 57 15.76 7.68 17.59
C SER A 57 16.45 6.79 16.55
N SER A 58 15.72 6.38 15.50
CA SER A 58 16.24 5.40 14.54
C SER A 58 17.17 6.03 13.51
N SER A 59 18.13 5.26 13.01
CA SER A 59 19.01 5.65 11.89
C SER A 59 18.25 6.08 10.63
N PHE A 60 17.01 5.59 10.47
CA PHE A 60 16.10 6.07 9.43
C PHE A 60 15.72 7.54 9.64
N ALA A 61 15.29 7.92 10.84
CA ALA A 61 14.85 9.27 11.16
C ALA A 61 16.02 10.25 11.10
N GLU A 62 17.20 9.87 11.59
CA GLU A 62 18.43 10.69 11.50
C GLU A 62 18.82 10.97 10.05
N ARG A 63 18.86 9.93 9.21
CA ARG A 63 19.18 10.07 7.78
C ARG A 63 18.17 10.95 7.05
N GLN A 64 16.87 10.78 7.32
CA GLN A 64 15.85 11.64 6.71
C GLN A 64 16.01 13.09 7.16
N GLN A 65 16.19 13.33 8.46
CA GLN A 65 16.34 14.67 9.01
C GLN A 65 17.59 15.38 8.48
N ALA A 66 18.71 14.67 8.36
CA ALA A 66 19.96 15.22 7.83
C ALA A 66 19.89 15.55 6.33
N ALA A 67 18.97 14.95 5.59
CA ALA A 67 18.80 15.15 4.15
C ALA A 67 17.76 16.23 3.80
N VAL A 68 17.10 16.84 4.79
CA VAL A 68 16.13 17.93 4.54
C VAL A 68 16.85 19.10 3.85
N GLY A 69 16.30 19.56 2.72
CA GLY A 69 16.88 20.64 1.92
C GLY A 69 18.06 20.22 1.03
N CYS A 70 18.51 18.96 1.10
CA CYS A 70 19.56 18.42 0.25
C CYS A 70 18.97 17.81 -1.03
N ASN A 71 19.66 17.98 -2.16
CA ASN A 71 19.29 17.34 -3.42
C ASN A 71 19.75 15.87 -3.45
N SER A 72 19.10 15.04 -2.65
CA SER A 72 19.48 13.64 -2.46
C SER A 72 19.18 12.79 -3.71
N PRO A 73 19.99 11.74 -3.99
CA PRO A 73 19.65 10.76 -5.02
C PRO A 73 18.32 10.06 -4.75
N PHE A 74 17.65 9.64 -5.82
CA PHE A 74 16.43 8.84 -5.71
C PHE A 74 16.78 7.40 -5.30
N ARG A 75 16.04 6.83 -4.34
CA ARG A 75 16.16 5.42 -3.95
C ARG A 75 14.89 4.66 -4.30
N GLU A 76 15.03 3.53 -4.98
CA GLU A 76 13.88 2.63 -5.20
C GLU A 76 13.36 2.10 -3.86
N ILE A 77 12.05 2.19 -3.65
CA ILE A 77 11.33 1.68 -2.47
C ILE A 77 10.20 0.71 -2.85
N GLY A 78 9.82 0.66 -4.12
CA GLY A 78 8.71 -0.17 -4.61
C GLY A 78 8.88 -0.50 -6.10
N THR A 79 8.37 -1.66 -6.50
CA THR A 79 8.21 -2.06 -7.91
C THR A 79 6.89 -2.79 -8.01
N GLY A 80 6.01 -2.33 -8.90
CA GLY A 80 4.71 -2.92 -9.18
C GLY A 80 4.58 -3.34 -10.64
N SER A 81 3.37 -3.69 -11.05
CA SER A 81 3.06 -4.17 -12.42
C SER A 81 3.26 -3.09 -13.49
N ILE A 82 3.00 -1.83 -13.16
CA ILE A 82 3.07 -0.71 -14.11
C ILE A 82 4.34 0.15 -13.97
N GLY A 83 5.01 0.09 -12.82
CA GLY A 83 5.99 1.13 -12.48
C GLY A 83 6.89 0.82 -11.31
N LYS A 84 7.95 1.63 -11.17
CA LYS A 84 8.83 1.69 -10.00
C LYS A 84 8.47 2.89 -9.14
N VAL A 85 8.62 2.74 -7.82
CA VAL A 85 8.39 3.81 -6.85
C VAL A 85 9.71 4.18 -6.21
N PHE A 86 10.01 5.47 -6.22
CA PHE A 86 11.21 6.05 -5.64
C PHE A 86 10.88 6.97 -4.47
N GLU A 87 11.76 7.03 -3.48
CA GLU A 87 11.82 8.14 -2.53
C GLU A 87 12.93 9.11 -2.95
N GLN A 88 12.84 10.34 -2.45
CA GLN A 88 13.98 11.22 -2.28
C GLN A 88 14.21 11.44 -0.78
N THR A 89 15.36 11.04 -0.25
CA THR A 89 15.67 11.15 1.20
C THR A 89 15.55 12.60 1.66
N GLY A 90 14.94 12.82 2.82
CA GLY A 90 14.68 14.16 3.37
C GLY A 90 13.39 14.82 2.87
N THR A 91 12.69 14.19 1.91
CA THR A 91 11.38 14.66 1.44
C THR A 91 10.23 13.80 1.96
N LEU A 92 9.01 14.31 1.77
CA LEU A 92 7.75 13.64 2.05
C LEU A 92 7.15 12.97 0.82
N TRP A 93 7.90 12.93 -0.29
CA TRP A 93 7.39 12.56 -1.59
C TRP A 93 7.79 11.15 -1.99
N ALA A 94 6.87 10.50 -2.68
CA ALA A 94 7.07 9.27 -3.41
C ALA A 94 6.82 9.54 -4.90
N PHE A 95 7.64 8.92 -5.75
CA PHE A 95 7.63 9.15 -7.19
C PHE A 95 7.38 7.82 -7.90
N LYS A 96 6.18 7.63 -8.46
CA LYS A 96 5.83 6.44 -9.25
C LYS A 96 6.17 6.71 -10.71
N VAL A 97 7.19 6.02 -11.22
CA VAL A 97 7.69 6.13 -12.60
C VAL A 97 7.16 4.98 -13.44
N LEU A 98 6.58 5.29 -14.60
CA LEU A 98 6.01 4.31 -15.52
C LEU A 98 7.11 3.44 -16.17
N LEU A 99 6.93 2.12 -16.14
CA LEU A 99 7.86 1.16 -16.75
C LEU A 99 7.32 0.46 -18.01
N ILE A 100 6.02 0.53 -18.23
CA ILE A 100 5.34 -0.13 -19.34
C ILE A 100 4.81 0.90 -20.34
N ASP A 101 4.60 0.48 -21.58
CA ASP A 101 4.02 1.33 -22.62
C ASP A 101 2.49 1.42 -22.47
N ARG A 102 2.05 2.00 -21.35
CA ARG A 102 0.64 2.17 -20.94
C ARG A 102 0.47 3.48 -20.18
N THR A 103 0.65 4.60 -20.87
CA THR A 103 0.40 5.96 -20.35
C THR A 103 -0.95 6.09 -19.65
N ASP A 104 -1.96 5.42 -20.18
CA ASP A 104 -3.31 5.40 -19.61
C ASP A 104 -3.34 4.93 -18.15
N LYS A 105 -2.43 4.04 -17.74
CA LYS A 105 -2.40 3.48 -16.39
C LYS A 105 -1.92 4.48 -15.35
N LEU A 106 -0.76 5.12 -15.56
CA LEU A 106 -0.25 6.08 -14.60
C LEU A 106 -1.10 7.36 -14.57
N TRP A 107 -1.61 7.78 -15.75
CA TRP A 107 -2.57 8.88 -15.82
C TRP A 107 -3.87 8.56 -15.09
N ASN A 108 -4.43 7.35 -15.25
CA ASN A 108 -5.60 6.92 -14.49
C ASN A 108 -5.31 6.92 -12.98
N ASN A 109 -4.13 6.46 -12.55
CA ASN A 109 -3.73 6.51 -11.15
C ASN A 109 -3.79 7.95 -10.61
N TYR A 110 -3.30 8.93 -11.37
CA TYR A 110 -3.32 10.34 -10.99
C TYR A 110 -4.76 10.88 -10.92
N LEU A 111 -5.56 10.62 -11.95
CA LEU A 111 -6.94 11.08 -12.03
C LEU A 111 -7.81 10.48 -10.91
N MET A 112 -7.69 9.18 -10.65
CA MET A 112 -8.44 8.51 -9.59
C MET A 112 -8.02 8.99 -8.21
N HIS A 113 -6.72 9.22 -7.97
CA HIS A 113 -6.25 9.87 -6.74
C HIS A 113 -6.98 11.19 -6.48
N LEU A 114 -6.97 12.10 -7.46
CA LEU A 114 -7.59 13.42 -7.32
C LEU A 114 -9.11 13.33 -7.09
N ARG A 115 -9.81 12.42 -7.77
CA ARG A 115 -11.25 12.22 -7.57
C ARG A 115 -11.59 11.69 -6.18
N ILE A 116 -10.79 10.76 -5.67
CA ILE A 116 -10.97 10.21 -4.31
C ILE A 116 -10.66 11.29 -3.27
N GLN A 117 -9.57 12.05 -3.45
CA GLN A 117 -9.24 13.19 -2.60
C GLN A 117 -10.37 14.22 -2.51
N ASP A 118 -10.88 14.69 -3.65
CA ASP A 118 -11.99 15.65 -3.68
C ASP A 118 -13.24 15.08 -2.98
N SER A 119 -13.51 13.79 -3.15
CA SER A 119 -14.64 13.13 -2.47
C SER A 119 -14.46 13.07 -0.96
N LEU A 120 -13.27 12.72 -0.47
CA LEU A 120 -12.97 12.70 0.96
C LEU A 120 -13.00 14.11 1.56
N ASP A 121 -12.44 15.09 0.87
CA ASP A 121 -12.42 16.49 1.34
C ASP A 121 -13.84 17.06 1.48
N ARG A 122 -14.73 16.79 0.50
CA ARG A 122 -16.13 17.22 0.53
C ARG A 122 -16.94 16.56 1.64
N LEU A 123 -16.64 15.29 1.93
CA LEU A 123 -17.32 14.53 2.98
C LEU A 123 -16.69 14.75 4.37
N GLY A 124 -15.57 15.48 4.45
CA GLY A 124 -14.84 15.75 5.69
C GLY A 124 -14.22 14.48 6.29
N ASN A 125 -14.31 14.31 7.61
CA ASN A 125 -13.80 13.13 8.34
C ASN A 125 -14.56 11.81 8.03
N GLY A 126 -15.24 11.71 6.89
CA GLY A 126 -16.08 10.59 6.49
C GLY A 126 -15.35 9.25 6.26
N SER A 127 -14.02 9.24 6.17
CA SER A 127 -13.22 8.01 5.97
C SER A 127 -12.92 7.22 7.25
N GLY A 128 -13.42 7.63 8.40
CA GLY A 128 -13.38 6.82 9.62
C GLY A 128 -12.00 6.57 10.21
N GLY A 129 -10.95 7.27 9.76
CA GLY A 129 -9.56 7.05 10.18
C GLY A 129 -8.65 6.45 9.11
N LEU A 130 -9.16 6.24 7.90
CA LEU A 130 -8.36 5.89 6.72
C LEU A 130 -7.73 7.12 6.07
N GLU A 131 -6.44 7.02 5.77
CA GLU A 131 -5.65 7.98 5.01
C GLU A 131 -5.49 7.58 3.54
N ILE A 132 -5.29 8.56 2.67
CA ILE A 132 -4.85 8.34 1.28
C ILE A 132 -3.63 9.23 1.00
N PRO A 133 -2.65 8.78 0.20
CA PRO A 133 -1.60 9.65 -0.29
C PRO A 133 -2.18 10.83 -1.07
N ARG A 134 -1.73 12.06 -0.79
CA ARG A 134 -2.10 13.22 -1.61
C ARG A 134 -1.24 13.25 -2.88
N ALA A 135 -1.87 13.14 -4.04
CA ALA A 135 -1.24 13.41 -5.33
C ALA A 135 -0.86 14.90 -5.42
N ALA A 136 0.38 15.17 -5.79
CA ALA A 136 0.91 16.53 -5.91
C ALA A 136 0.91 16.99 -7.37
N TRP A 137 1.52 16.20 -8.27
CA TRP A 137 1.61 16.53 -9.69
C TRP A 137 1.97 15.30 -10.53
N PHE A 138 1.71 15.41 -11.83
CA PHE A 138 2.11 14.46 -12.85
C PHE A 138 3.00 15.17 -13.86
N ALA A 139 4.06 14.50 -14.31
CA ALA A 139 4.93 15.00 -15.37
C ALA A 139 5.12 13.94 -16.46
N ASN A 140 5.11 14.38 -17.72
CA ASN A 140 5.41 13.56 -18.88
C ASN A 140 6.93 13.52 -19.15
N LYS A 141 7.31 12.84 -20.24
CA LYS A 141 8.72 12.67 -20.63
C LYS A 141 9.38 13.96 -21.13
N GLU A 142 8.61 14.98 -21.50
CA GLU A 142 9.11 16.30 -21.95
C GLU A 142 9.30 17.31 -20.81
N SER A 143 8.87 16.99 -19.58
CA SER A 143 8.92 17.90 -18.44
C SER A 143 10.35 18.29 -18.04
N GLU A 144 10.53 19.56 -17.65
CA GLU A 144 11.76 20.12 -17.08
C GLU A 144 12.26 19.33 -15.86
N PHE A 145 11.35 18.65 -15.14
CA PHE A 145 11.69 17.74 -14.04
C PHE A 145 12.84 16.79 -14.43
N TRP A 146 12.80 16.21 -15.64
CA TRP A 146 13.83 15.27 -16.05
C TRP A 146 15.17 15.96 -16.33
N SER A 147 15.18 17.16 -16.89
CA SER A 147 16.42 17.90 -17.11
C SER A 147 17.16 18.19 -15.80
N GLU A 148 16.41 18.46 -14.73
CA GLU A 148 16.94 18.75 -13.40
C GLU A 148 17.27 17.49 -12.59
N ASN A 149 16.52 16.40 -12.75
CA ASN A 149 16.55 15.27 -11.81
C ASN A 149 17.04 13.94 -12.39
N LEU A 150 17.17 13.79 -13.72
CA LEU A 150 17.48 12.49 -14.34
C LEU A 150 18.79 11.87 -13.81
N HIS A 151 19.80 12.72 -13.56
CA HIS A 151 21.10 12.29 -13.05
C HIS A 151 21.05 11.74 -11.62
N LEU A 152 20.00 12.05 -10.85
CA LEU A 152 19.81 11.61 -9.46
C LEU A 152 19.15 10.23 -9.36
N PHE A 153 18.52 9.74 -10.42
CA PHE A 153 17.97 8.38 -10.44
C PHE A 153 19.08 7.34 -10.44
N PRO A 154 18.89 6.13 -9.89
CA PRO A 154 19.90 5.08 -9.99
C PRO A 154 20.08 4.64 -11.45
N GLU A 155 21.31 4.30 -11.81
CA GLU A 155 21.59 3.63 -13.08
C GLU A 155 21.56 2.12 -12.86
N ASP A 156 20.54 1.47 -13.41
CA ASP A 156 20.31 0.04 -13.26
C ASP A 156 20.03 -0.55 -14.66
N PRO A 157 20.60 -1.71 -15.02
CA PRO A 157 20.33 -2.35 -16.32
C PRO A 157 18.83 -2.60 -16.59
N THR A 158 18.04 -2.83 -15.55
CA THR A 158 16.58 -3.01 -15.59
C THR A 158 15.81 -1.69 -15.52
N PHE A 159 16.49 -0.58 -15.25
CA PHE A 159 15.93 0.77 -15.22
C PHE A 159 16.95 1.78 -15.79
N PRO A 160 17.14 1.79 -17.12
CA PRO A 160 18.03 2.76 -17.74
C PRO A 160 17.46 4.17 -17.57
N ARG A 161 18.33 5.13 -17.23
CA ARG A 161 17.98 6.55 -17.07
C ARG A 161 17.54 7.14 -18.40
N HIS A 162 16.24 7.40 -18.53
CA HIS A 162 15.69 8.25 -19.56
C HIS A 162 14.37 8.85 -19.07
N PRO A 163 13.93 10.00 -19.65
CA PRO A 163 12.66 10.61 -19.31
C PRO A 163 11.47 9.67 -19.54
N ARG A 164 10.55 9.65 -18.58
CA ARG A 164 9.34 8.81 -18.56
C ARG A 164 8.18 9.60 -17.98
N GLU A 165 7.01 9.00 -17.93
CA GLU A 165 5.93 9.55 -17.10
C GLU A 165 6.19 9.25 -15.63
N ILE A 166 5.88 10.24 -14.79
CA ILE A 166 6.11 10.20 -13.35
C ILE A 166 4.96 10.88 -12.61
N LEU A 167 4.50 10.22 -11.56
CA LEU A 167 3.51 10.74 -10.61
C LEU A 167 4.21 11.02 -9.28
N CYS A 168 4.17 12.27 -8.83
CA CYS A 168 4.56 12.65 -7.48
C CYS A 168 3.34 12.64 -6.56
N MET A 169 3.46 11.93 -5.45
CA MET A 169 2.43 11.81 -4.44
C MET A 169 3.06 11.75 -3.06
N GLU A 170 2.28 12.01 -2.04
CA GLU A 170 2.71 11.86 -0.67
C GLU A 170 3.22 10.44 -0.41
N ARG A 171 4.28 10.36 0.38
CA ARG A 171 4.87 9.11 0.77
C ARG A 171 4.20 8.54 2.01
N ILE A 172 3.83 7.26 1.92
CA ILE A 172 3.58 6.42 3.09
C ILE A 172 4.95 5.93 3.60
N PHE A 173 5.30 6.32 4.81
CA PHE A 173 6.59 5.95 5.42
C PHE A 173 6.53 4.51 5.94
N PRO A 174 7.65 3.77 5.88
CA PRO A 174 7.67 2.40 6.37
C PRO A 174 7.43 2.35 7.87
N LEU A 175 6.90 1.23 8.37
CA LEU A 175 6.66 1.05 9.80
C LEU A 175 7.95 1.18 10.63
N PRO A 176 7.87 1.71 11.87
CA PRO A 176 9.03 1.86 12.75
C PRO A 176 9.81 0.57 13.01
N GLN A 177 11.11 0.71 13.28
CA GLN A 177 11.99 -0.45 13.54
C GLN A 177 11.47 -1.41 14.61
N PRO A 178 10.94 -0.95 15.77
CA PRO A 178 10.41 -1.86 16.78
C PRO A 178 9.29 -2.76 16.23
N VAL A 179 8.38 -2.19 15.45
CA VAL A 179 7.29 -2.93 14.77
C VAL A 179 7.87 -3.95 13.79
N ARG A 180 8.83 -3.55 12.96
CA ARG A 180 9.48 -4.43 11.97
C ARG A 180 10.19 -5.61 12.65
N HIS A 181 10.92 -5.35 13.73
CA HIS A 181 11.62 -6.39 14.47
C HIS A 181 10.66 -7.35 15.17
N ALA A 182 9.59 -6.85 15.78
CA ALA A 182 8.59 -7.70 16.40
C ALA A 182 7.84 -8.59 15.38
N LEU A 183 7.53 -8.07 14.19
CA LEU A 183 6.96 -8.88 13.09
C LEU A 183 7.93 -9.99 12.65
N ILE A 184 9.22 -9.68 12.55
CA ILE A 184 10.25 -10.68 12.22
C ILE A 184 10.35 -11.73 13.32
N GLU A 185 10.40 -11.33 14.59
CA GLU A 185 10.52 -12.27 15.72
C GLU A 185 9.36 -13.26 15.80
N LEU A 186 8.13 -12.81 15.51
CA LEU A 186 6.95 -13.65 15.62
C LEU A 186 6.69 -14.53 14.40
N PHE A 187 6.97 -14.02 13.20
CA PHE A 187 6.48 -14.64 11.97
C PHE A 187 7.59 -15.06 11.00
N CYS A 188 8.84 -14.68 11.23
CA CYS A 188 9.96 -15.21 10.47
C CYS A 188 10.32 -16.62 10.92
N ASN A 189 10.97 -17.39 10.04
CA ASN A 189 11.61 -18.62 10.46
C ASN A 189 12.70 -18.28 11.49
N PRO A 190 12.74 -18.93 12.67
CA PRO A 190 13.73 -18.63 13.72
C PRO A 190 15.18 -18.60 13.23
N ASN A 191 15.53 -19.47 12.27
CA ASN A 191 16.88 -19.55 11.69
C ASN A 191 17.26 -18.33 10.84
N ASN A 192 16.28 -17.53 10.41
CA ASN A 192 16.47 -16.39 9.50
C ASN A 192 16.25 -15.03 10.17
N VAL A 193 15.86 -14.99 11.46
CA VAL A 193 15.52 -13.75 12.18
C VAL A 193 16.66 -12.73 12.12
N ALA A 194 17.89 -13.15 12.42
CA ALA A 194 19.05 -12.27 12.42
C ALA A 194 19.29 -11.65 11.03
N THR A 195 19.29 -12.49 9.98
CA THR A 195 19.43 -12.05 8.59
C THR A 195 18.31 -11.08 8.18
N ALA A 196 17.06 -11.41 8.53
CA ALA A 196 15.90 -10.60 8.20
C ALA A 196 15.93 -9.21 8.86
N LYS A 197 16.44 -9.10 10.10
CA LYS A 197 16.60 -7.79 10.79
C LYS A 197 17.64 -6.90 10.12
N THR A 198 18.70 -7.49 9.55
CA THR A 198 19.78 -6.74 8.89
C THR A 198 19.53 -6.43 7.42
N ASP A 199 18.61 -7.14 6.77
CA ASP A 199 18.27 -6.94 5.35
C ASP A 199 17.73 -5.52 5.10
N SER A 200 18.37 -4.78 4.18
CA SER A 200 17.97 -3.43 3.83
C SER A 200 16.59 -3.36 3.18
N SER A 201 16.18 -4.38 2.42
CA SER A 201 14.87 -4.42 1.78
C SER A 201 13.72 -4.46 2.80
N ASN A 202 13.98 -5.04 3.98
CA ASN A 202 13.02 -5.09 5.08
C ASN A 202 12.86 -3.72 5.78
N LYS A 203 13.61 -2.69 5.39
CA LYS A 203 13.42 -1.32 5.88
C LYS A 203 12.27 -0.59 5.19
N ASP A 204 11.86 -1.02 4.00
CA ASP A 204 10.72 -0.46 3.24
C ASP A 204 9.42 -1.22 3.57
N CYS A 205 9.12 -1.39 4.86
CA CYS A 205 8.00 -2.20 5.34
C CYS A 205 6.67 -1.44 5.34
N LEU A 206 5.74 -1.86 4.49
CA LEU A 206 4.31 -1.56 4.58
C LEU A 206 3.56 -2.89 4.78
N VAL A 207 2.64 -2.93 5.74
CA VAL A 207 1.90 -4.16 6.07
C VAL A 207 0.54 -4.16 5.40
N ARG A 208 0.31 -5.10 4.48
CA ARG A 208 -0.98 -5.32 3.82
C ARG A 208 -1.93 -6.08 4.75
N LEU A 209 -3.07 -5.49 5.09
CA LEU A 209 -4.04 -6.09 6.01
C LEU A 209 -5.02 -6.98 5.26
N PHE A 210 -5.01 -8.28 5.53
CA PHE A 210 -5.86 -9.27 4.86
C PHE A 210 -6.95 -9.74 5.82
N LEU A 211 -8.05 -8.99 5.94
CA LEU A 211 -9.18 -9.36 6.82
C LEU A 211 -10.11 -10.42 6.21
N GLY A 212 -10.01 -10.66 4.90
CA GLY A 212 -10.86 -11.62 4.18
C GLY A 212 -10.32 -13.03 4.11
N ARG A 213 -9.14 -13.33 4.69
CA ARG A 213 -8.49 -14.64 4.54
C ARG A 213 -7.54 -14.97 5.69
N LYS A 214 -7.65 -16.19 6.23
CA LYS A 214 -6.66 -16.82 7.13
C LYS A 214 -5.51 -17.44 6.33
N ARG A 215 -4.32 -17.53 6.93
CA ARG A 215 -3.18 -18.27 6.35
C ARG A 215 -3.52 -19.75 6.16
N TYR A 216 -2.94 -20.38 5.14
CA TYR A 216 -3.07 -21.81 4.84
C TYR A 216 -1.68 -22.41 4.57
N GLY A 217 -1.50 -23.69 4.91
CA GLY A 217 -0.28 -24.45 4.62
C GLY A 217 1.02 -23.75 5.02
N ALA A 218 1.97 -23.68 4.07
CA ALA A 218 3.32 -23.12 4.24
C ALA A 218 3.38 -21.61 4.52
N SER A 219 2.24 -20.90 4.49
CA SER A 219 2.16 -19.49 4.90
C SER A 219 2.18 -19.31 6.42
N ARG A 220 2.05 -20.38 7.21
CA ARG A 220 2.21 -20.35 8.66
C ARG A 220 3.69 -20.11 9.05
N PRO A 221 3.98 -19.61 10.28
CA PRO A 221 5.35 -19.38 10.73
C PRO A 221 6.17 -20.67 10.56
N GLY A 222 7.36 -20.56 9.97
CA GLY A 222 8.25 -21.70 9.72
C GLY A 222 8.06 -22.42 8.37
N GLY A 223 7.06 -22.07 7.55
CA GLY A 223 6.80 -22.75 6.28
C GLY A 223 7.56 -22.20 5.05
N SER A 224 8.03 -20.94 5.09
CA SER A 224 8.79 -20.32 4.00
C SER A 224 10.26 -20.12 4.37
N ARG A 225 11.18 -20.44 3.45
CA ARG A 225 12.62 -20.12 3.56
C ARG A 225 12.92 -18.63 3.35
N PHE A 226 11.97 -17.90 2.77
CA PHE A 226 12.12 -16.48 2.43
C PHE A 226 11.10 -15.65 3.21
N PHE A 227 11.60 -14.65 3.95
CA PHE A 227 10.78 -13.69 4.70
C PHE A 227 11.12 -12.28 4.21
N SER A 228 10.12 -11.54 3.76
CA SER A 228 10.28 -10.14 3.39
C SER A 228 9.19 -9.31 4.02
N LEU A 229 9.58 -8.14 4.52
CA LEU A 229 8.67 -7.12 5.02
C LEU A 229 8.15 -6.20 3.89
N ARG A 230 8.70 -6.31 2.67
CA ARG A 230 8.16 -5.64 1.49
C ARG A 230 6.93 -6.42 1.02
N ASN A 231 5.79 -5.74 0.90
CA ASN A 231 4.49 -6.36 0.60
C ASN A 231 4.05 -7.43 1.61
N TYR A 232 4.43 -7.29 2.89
CA TYR A 232 4.09 -8.26 3.93
C TYR A 232 2.59 -8.34 4.16
N LYS A 233 2.01 -9.54 4.00
CA LYS A 233 0.57 -9.80 4.15
C LYS A 233 0.28 -10.28 5.57
N LEU A 234 -0.33 -9.41 6.40
CA LEU A 234 -0.79 -9.75 7.74
C LEU A 234 -2.24 -10.24 7.66
N HIS A 235 -2.43 -11.54 7.84
CA HIS A 235 -3.72 -12.21 7.65
C HIS A 235 -4.61 -12.12 8.89
N VAL A 236 -5.92 -12.33 8.70
CA VAL A 236 -6.93 -12.18 9.76
C VAL A 236 -6.65 -13.04 11.00
N ASP A 237 -6.06 -14.23 10.86
CA ASP A 237 -5.65 -15.07 11.99
C ASP A 237 -4.50 -14.45 12.79
N GLN A 238 -3.56 -13.77 12.13
CA GLN A 238 -2.47 -13.06 12.81
C GLN A 238 -2.99 -11.80 13.49
N ILE A 239 -3.94 -11.11 12.87
CA ILE A 239 -4.58 -9.91 13.43
C ILE A 239 -5.37 -10.29 14.69
N GLU A 240 -6.07 -11.42 14.65
CA GLU A 240 -6.75 -12.03 15.81
C GLU A 240 -5.75 -12.43 16.90
N GLU A 241 -4.67 -13.16 16.54
CA GLU A 241 -3.60 -13.59 17.46
C GLU A 241 -2.93 -12.41 18.17
N LEU A 242 -2.65 -11.33 17.45
CA LEU A 242 -2.07 -10.10 17.97
C LEU A 242 -3.09 -9.20 18.69
N GLN A 243 -4.38 -9.52 18.61
CA GLN A 243 -5.48 -8.72 19.17
C GLN A 243 -5.44 -7.26 18.70
N LEU A 244 -5.18 -7.03 17.40
CA LEU A 244 -5.22 -5.69 16.83
C LEU A 244 -6.68 -5.20 16.68
N ASP A 245 -6.84 -3.90 16.45
CA ASP A 245 -8.15 -3.23 16.28
C ASP A 245 -8.82 -3.53 14.93
N ALA A 246 -9.05 -4.83 14.65
CA ALA A 246 -9.63 -5.31 13.41
C ALA A 246 -11.01 -4.72 13.11
N ASP A 247 -11.77 -4.41 14.17
CA ASP A 247 -13.09 -3.79 14.06
C ASP A 247 -12.97 -2.36 13.48
N GLU A 248 -11.98 -1.57 13.90
CA GLU A 248 -11.73 -0.22 13.36
C GLU A 248 -11.22 -0.27 11.91
N TYR A 249 -10.33 -1.22 11.59
CA TYR A 249 -9.87 -1.41 10.22
C TYR A 249 -11.03 -1.77 9.29
N ALA A 250 -11.87 -2.74 9.69
CA ALA A 250 -13.02 -3.17 8.92
C ALA A 250 -14.04 -2.03 8.72
N ALA A 251 -14.28 -1.23 9.76
CA ALA A 251 -15.16 -0.07 9.66
C ALA A 251 -14.61 1.00 8.69
N SER A 252 -13.31 1.31 8.78
CA SER A 252 -12.66 2.31 7.91
C SER A 252 -12.62 1.86 6.44
N MET A 253 -12.32 0.59 6.18
CA MET A 253 -12.37 0.00 4.83
C MET A 253 -13.80 0.03 4.26
N ALA A 254 -14.81 -0.23 5.10
CA ALA A 254 -16.21 -0.18 4.71
C ALA A 254 -16.65 1.24 4.32
N ASP A 255 -16.26 2.25 5.11
CA ASP A 255 -16.54 3.65 4.81
C ASP A 255 -15.90 4.08 3.49
N ALA A 256 -14.62 3.75 3.30
CA ALA A 256 -13.87 4.08 2.10
C ALA A 256 -14.49 3.49 0.83
N LEU A 257 -14.83 2.19 0.84
CA LEU A 257 -15.45 1.55 -0.32
C LEU A 257 -16.85 2.12 -0.60
N ALA A 258 -17.64 2.44 0.44
CA ALA A 258 -18.94 3.07 0.24
C ALA A 258 -18.80 4.46 -0.40
N ILE A 259 -17.80 5.25 0.02
CA ILE A 259 -17.50 6.55 -0.59
C ILE A 259 -17.06 6.39 -2.04
N MET A 260 -16.11 5.47 -2.31
CA MET A 260 -15.62 5.22 -3.66
C MET A 260 -16.74 4.81 -4.62
N HIS A 261 -17.61 3.89 -4.20
CA HIS A 261 -18.70 3.42 -5.04
C HIS A 261 -19.76 4.50 -5.25
N TRP A 262 -20.23 5.16 -4.20
CA TRP A 262 -21.48 5.93 -4.27
C TRP A 262 -21.29 7.44 -4.35
N HIS A 263 -20.19 7.96 -3.84
CA HIS A 263 -19.85 9.39 -3.96
C HIS A 263 -18.90 9.61 -5.13
N THR A 264 -17.76 8.92 -5.14
CA THR A 264 -16.73 9.05 -6.19
C THR A 264 -17.18 8.41 -7.51
N ARG A 265 -18.08 7.42 -7.45
CA ARG A 265 -18.63 6.67 -8.60
C ARG A 265 -17.57 5.88 -9.36
N ILE A 266 -16.78 5.11 -8.64
CA ILE A 266 -15.77 4.19 -9.17
C ILE A 266 -15.93 2.77 -8.59
N ASP A 267 -15.33 1.76 -9.22
CA ASP A 267 -15.47 0.35 -8.83
C ASP A 267 -14.50 -0.12 -7.74
N ALA A 268 -13.49 0.69 -7.40
CA ALA A 268 -12.42 0.32 -6.47
C ALA A 268 -11.61 -0.92 -6.89
N MET A 269 -11.44 -1.17 -8.19
CA MET A 269 -10.61 -2.25 -8.69
C MET A 269 -9.14 -2.05 -8.29
N ASP A 270 -8.54 -3.15 -7.80
CA ASP A 270 -7.15 -3.33 -7.37
C ASP A 270 -6.67 -2.39 -6.25
N VAL A 271 -7.57 -1.76 -5.50
CA VAL A 271 -7.16 -0.94 -4.34
C VAL A 271 -6.55 -1.80 -3.25
N GLU A 272 -5.47 -1.29 -2.67
CA GLU A 272 -4.73 -1.94 -1.60
C GLU A 272 -4.90 -1.19 -0.27
N PHE A 273 -4.96 -1.94 0.83
CA PHE A 273 -5.00 -1.37 2.18
C PHE A 273 -3.77 -1.78 2.99
N VAL A 274 -3.05 -0.79 3.52
CA VAL A 274 -1.79 -1.00 4.23
C VAL A 274 -1.72 -0.22 5.55
N LEU A 275 -1.03 -0.79 6.53
CA LEU A 275 -0.48 -0.04 7.65
C LEU A 275 0.88 0.52 7.25
N GLY A 276 1.01 1.82 7.45
CA GLY A 276 2.23 2.58 7.25
C GLY A 276 2.29 3.72 8.26
N SER A 277 3.33 4.52 8.16
CA SER A 277 3.52 5.67 9.04
C SER A 277 3.59 6.99 8.29
N THR A 278 3.45 8.09 9.02
CA THR A 278 3.71 9.45 8.53
C THR A 278 4.32 10.29 9.65
N PRO A 279 5.17 11.30 9.35
CA PRO A 279 5.63 12.24 10.36
C PRO A 279 4.44 12.92 11.06
N PHE A 280 4.51 13.05 12.39
CA PHE A 280 3.42 13.56 13.22
C PHE A 280 2.95 14.95 12.75
N ASP A 281 3.92 15.85 12.54
CA ASP A 281 3.67 17.24 12.14
C ASP A 281 3.12 17.36 10.71
N HIS A 282 3.23 16.31 9.88
CA HIS A 282 2.72 16.33 8.50
C HIS A 282 1.19 16.18 8.44
N ASN A 283 0.58 15.49 9.39
CA ASN A 283 -0.89 15.49 9.52
C ASN A 283 -1.43 16.90 9.81
N SER A 284 -0.61 17.77 10.41
CA SER A 284 -0.91 19.19 10.64
C SER A 284 -0.82 20.03 9.36
N VAL A 285 0.07 19.68 8.41
CA VAL A 285 0.23 20.38 7.12
C VAL A 285 -0.86 20.01 6.11
N ARG A 286 -1.37 18.77 6.18
CA ARG A 286 -2.49 18.28 5.36
C ARG A 286 -3.82 18.96 5.65
N ARG A 287 -3.92 19.73 6.74
CA ARG A 287 -5.14 20.38 7.20
C ARG A 287 -4.90 21.88 7.30
N PRO A 288 -5.91 22.71 6.98
CA PRO A 288 -5.85 24.11 7.35
C PRO A 288 -5.54 24.23 8.85
N PRO A 289 -4.76 25.24 9.27
CA PRO A 289 -4.48 25.46 10.68
C PRO A 289 -5.81 25.54 11.45
N PRO A 290 -5.92 24.91 12.64
CA PRO A 290 -7.15 24.91 13.42
C PRO A 290 -7.66 26.34 13.62
N LEU A 291 -8.96 26.56 13.40
CA LEU A 291 -9.55 27.89 13.50
C LEU A 291 -9.27 28.54 14.87
N GLN A 292 -9.26 27.76 15.94
CA GLN A 292 -8.94 28.28 17.27
C GLN A 292 -7.51 28.81 17.37
N ASP A 293 -6.55 28.17 16.71
CA ASP A 293 -5.16 28.62 16.69
C ASP A 293 -5.04 29.93 15.92
N ILE A 294 -5.77 30.04 14.80
CA ILE A 294 -5.82 31.28 14.01
C ILE A 294 -6.54 32.41 14.78
N VAL A 295 -7.64 32.12 15.47
CA VAL A 295 -8.39 33.10 16.26
C VAL A 295 -7.57 33.64 17.43
N ARG A 296 -6.62 32.85 17.96
CA ARG A 296 -5.68 33.30 19.00
C ARG A 296 -4.56 34.19 18.45
N LEU A 297 -4.37 34.25 17.13
CA LEU A 297 -3.38 35.13 16.52
C LEU A 297 -3.91 36.55 16.40
N THR A 298 -3.02 37.52 16.60
CA THR A 298 -3.31 38.91 16.28
C THR A 298 -3.58 39.05 14.77
N PRO A 299 -4.64 39.75 14.34
CA PRO A 299 -4.88 40.00 12.91
C PRO A 299 -3.65 40.58 12.21
N GLY A 300 -3.30 40.05 11.03
CA GLY A 300 -2.09 40.40 10.29
C GLY A 300 -0.84 39.58 10.66
N THR A 301 -0.93 38.66 11.64
CA THR A 301 0.14 37.69 11.90
C THR A 301 0.37 36.83 10.67
N SER A 302 1.61 36.81 10.15
CA SER A 302 1.96 35.92 9.05
C SER A 302 1.81 34.46 9.48
N THR A 303 1.02 33.72 8.73
CA THR A 303 0.93 32.26 8.84
C THR A 303 1.78 31.57 7.78
N PHE A 304 2.42 32.32 6.88
CA PHE A 304 3.23 31.77 5.79
C PHE A 304 4.34 30.88 6.35
N GLU A 305 5.18 31.42 7.24
CA GLU A 305 6.30 30.71 7.84
C GLU A 305 5.83 29.49 8.65
N ARG A 306 4.67 29.57 9.30
CA ARG A 306 4.07 28.44 10.02
C ARG A 306 3.62 27.31 9.10
N THR A 307 3.22 27.63 7.87
CA THR A 307 2.77 26.64 6.89
C THR A 307 3.93 26.13 6.04
N THR A 308 4.96 26.95 5.79
CA THR A 308 6.05 26.66 4.83
C THR A 308 7.37 26.27 5.48
N ASN A 309 7.66 26.67 6.73
CA ASN A 309 8.88 26.29 7.46
C ASN A 309 8.70 25.07 8.36
N THR A 310 7.63 24.31 8.21
CA THR A 310 7.43 23.06 8.95
C THR A 310 8.37 21.99 8.40
N VAL A 311 9.60 21.96 8.92
CA VAL A 311 10.53 20.86 8.66
C VAL A 311 9.89 19.58 9.21
N PRO A 312 9.66 18.54 8.39
CA PRO A 312 9.00 17.35 8.86
C PRO A 312 9.82 16.68 9.96
N ASN A 313 9.23 16.47 11.13
CA ASN A 313 9.90 15.74 12.20
C ASN A 313 9.81 14.23 11.95
N PHE A 314 10.81 13.67 11.30
CA PHE A 314 10.86 12.23 11.02
C PHE A 314 11.08 11.36 12.28
N LYS A 315 11.39 11.97 13.43
CA LYS A 315 11.58 11.26 14.71
C LYS A 315 10.25 10.92 15.37
N LYS A 316 9.18 11.69 15.13
CA LYS A 316 7.83 11.40 15.65
C LYS A 316 6.94 10.93 14.51
N ARG A 317 6.45 9.70 14.56
CA ARG A 317 5.64 9.12 13.49
C ARG A 317 4.32 8.59 14.01
N ILE A 318 3.25 8.69 13.22
CA ILE A 318 1.95 8.11 13.54
C ILE A 318 1.75 6.91 12.63
N VAL A 319 1.27 5.79 13.18
CA VAL A 319 0.78 4.66 12.37
C VAL A 319 -0.67 4.87 12.00
N SER A 320 -0.96 4.71 10.71
CA SER A 320 -2.31 4.89 10.16
C SER A 320 -2.63 3.78 9.17
N LEU A 321 -3.92 3.56 8.94
CA LEU A 321 -4.41 2.78 7.83
C LEU A 321 -4.42 3.64 6.57
N TRP A 322 -3.87 3.13 5.49
CA TRP A 322 -3.77 3.81 4.19
C TRP A 322 -4.44 2.99 3.10
N MET A 323 -5.01 3.69 2.12
CA MET A 323 -5.49 3.10 0.87
C MET A 323 -4.67 3.64 -0.31
N LEU A 324 -4.24 2.75 -1.21
CA LEU A 324 -3.37 3.06 -2.34
C LEU A 324 -3.66 2.16 -3.55
N ASP A 325 -2.90 2.37 -4.63
CA ASP A 325 -3.03 1.74 -5.96
C ASP A 325 -4.40 1.96 -6.62
N PHE A 326 -4.52 3.08 -7.35
CA PHE A 326 -5.76 3.45 -8.02
C PHE A 326 -5.68 3.32 -9.54
N ASP A 327 -4.63 2.71 -10.10
CA ASP A 327 -4.42 2.67 -11.55
C ASP A 327 -5.39 1.76 -12.31
N ALA A 328 -6.02 0.80 -11.62
CA ALA A 328 -7.03 -0.09 -12.19
C ALA A 328 -8.48 0.35 -11.94
N CYS A 329 -8.71 1.35 -11.07
CA CYS A 329 -10.05 1.86 -10.76
C CYS A 329 -10.74 2.42 -12.02
N GLY A 330 -12.00 2.04 -12.22
CA GLY A 330 -12.84 2.50 -13.33
C GLY A 330 -14.12 3.18 -12.85
N PRO A 331 -14.73 4.08 -13.65
CA PRO A 331 -16.02 4.66 -13.32
C PRO A 331 -17.13 3.59 -13.31
N ILE A 332 -18.15 3.79 -12.46
CA ILE A 332 -19.35 2.95 -12.44
C ILE A 332 -20.62 3.76 -12.67
N THR A 333 -21.61 3.12 -13.29
CA THR A 333 -22.96 3.66 -13.42
C THR A 333 -23.75 3.52 -12.12
N MET A 334 -24.63 4.47 -11.81
CA MET A 334 -25.46 4.43 -10.60
C MET A 334 -26.72 3.57 -10.79
N ASN A 335 -26.52 2.31 -11.18
CA ASN A 335 -27.55 1.30 -11.41
C ASN A 335 -26.98 -0.11 -11.17
N THR A 336 -27.76 -1.15 -11.45
CA THR A 336 -27.37 -2.55 -11.26
C THR A 336 -26.12 -2.95 -12.04
N ALA A 337 -25.85 -2.37 -13.22
CA ALA A 337 -24.62 -2.67 -13.97
C ALA A 337 -23.36 -2.19 -13.23
N GLY A 338 -23.40 -0.98 -12.66
CA GLY A 338 -22.29 -0.48 -11.85
C GLY A 338 -22.15 -1.21 -10.52
N VAL A 339 -23.26 -1.64 -9.91
CA VAL A 339 -23.22 -2.56 -8.75
C VAL A 339 -22.46 -3.84 -9.10
N ASN A 340 -22.78 -4.46 -10.25
CA ASN A 340 -22.11 -5.68 -10.69
C ASN A 340 -20.60 -5.47 -10.93
N GLN A 341 -20.21 -4.30 -11.45
CA GLN A 341 -18.80 -3.95 -11.63
C GLN A 341 -18.07 -3.78 -10.29
N ALA A 342 -18.67 -3.09 -9.31
CA ALA A 342 -18.12 -2.95 -7.97
C ALA A 342 -18.03 -4.31 -7.25
N VAL A 343 -19.04 -5.17 -7.39
CA VAL A 343 -19.00 -6.55 -6.86
C VAL A 343 -17.85 -7.33 -7.50
N LYS A 344 -17.69 -7.25 -8.83
CA LYS A 344 -16.59 -7.90 -9.54
C LYS A 344 -15.24 -7.45 -8.98
N ALA A 345 -15.01 -6.14 -8.85
CA ALA A 345 -13.80 -5.58 -8.26
C ALA A 345 -13.54 -6.13 -6.86
N PHE A 346 -14.53 -6.12 -5.96
CA PHE A 346 -14.39 -6.65 -4.61
C PHE A 346 -13.96 -8.14 -4.57
N ILE A 347 -14.46 -8.95 -5.51
CA ILE A 347 -14.15 -10.39 -5.57
C ILE A 347 -12.76 -10.64 -6.15
N GLU A 348 -12.39 -9.89 -7.19
CA GLU A 348 -11.11 -10.03 -7.90
C GLU A 348 -9.93 -9.42 -7.12
N ASN A 349 -10.17 -8.39 -6.32
CA ASN A 349 -9.16 -7.81 -5.44
C ASN A 349 -8.64 -8.87 -4.44
N ASP A 350 -7.38 -8.70 -4.05
CA ASP A 350 -6.80 -9.42 -2.91
C ASP A 350 -7.70 -9.24 -1.66
N PRO A 351 -7.76 -10.23 -0.74
CA PRO A 351 -8.77 -10.29 0.33
C PRO A 351 -8.48 -9.33 1.49
N TYR A 352 -8.35 -8.03 1.19
CA TYR A 352 -8.14 -6.97 2.17
C TYR A 352 -9.34 -6.82 3.11
N CYS A 353 -10.55 -6.74 2.53
CA CYS A 353 -11.79 -6.60 3.28
C CYS A 353 -12.31 -7.94 3.81
N PRO A 354 -13.05 -7.96 4.95
CA PRO A 354 -13.70 -9.16 5.45
C PRO A 354 -14.60 -9.83 4.40
N ARG A 355 -14.78 -11.15 4.49
CA ARG A 355 -15.61 -11.93 3.56
C ARG A 355 -16.64 -12.78 4.34
N PRO A 356 -17.85 -13.00 3.79
CA PRO A 356 -18.84 -13.92 4.36
C PRO A 356 -18.46 -15.39 4.13
N HIS A 357 -19.19 -16.31 4.77
CA HIS A 357 -19.14 -17.76 4.56
C HIS A 357 -17.78 -18.42 4.86
N THR A 358 -17.01 -17.81 5.75
CA THR A 358 -15.71 -18.29 6.23
C THR A 358 -15.83 -19.46 7.21
N LYS A 359 -17.02 -19.66 7.80
CA LYS A 359 -17.27 -20.65 8.89
C LYS A 359 -16.44 -20.39 10.16
N ASP A 360 -15.89 -19.19 10.29
CA ASP A 360 -15.04 -18.78 11.40
C ASP A 360 -15.69 -17.61 12.15
N ALA A 361 -15.95 -17.79 13.45
CA ALA A 361 -16.75 -16.82 14.22
C ALA A 361 -16.14 -15.40 14.23
N TYR A 362 -14.82 -15.29 14.28
CA TYR A 362 -14.11 -14.01 14.25
C TYR A 362 -14.27 -13.32 12.89
N SER A 363 -14.01 -14.04 11.80
CA SER A 363 -14.13 -13.51 10.44
C SER A 363 -15.59 -13.16 10.08
N GLU A 364 -16.56 -13.99 10.49
CA GLU A 364 -17.99 -13.69 10.32
C GLU A 364 -18.45 -12.46 11.13
N ARG A 365 -17.86 -12.21 12.31
CA ARG A 365 -18.11 -10.97 13.07
C ARG A 365 -17.60 -9.76 12.29
N LEU A 366 -16.38 -9.82 11.76
CA LEU A 366 -15.80 -8.74 10.97
C LEU A 366 -16.61 -8.45 9.70
N TRP A 367 -17.11 -9.48 9.01
CA TRP A 367 -18.01 -9.30 7.86
C TRP A 367 -19.32 -8.59 8.25
N ARG A 368 -19.95 -8.99 9.36
CA ARG A 368 -21.18 -8.32 9.84
C ARG A 368 -20.93 -6.85 10.18
N LEU A 369 -19.78 -6.54 10.80
CA LEU A 369 -19.40 -5.17 11.10
C LEU A 369 -19.16 -4.35 9.82
N PHE A 370 -18.34 -4.87 8.92
CA PHE A 370 -18.03 -4.25 7.63
C PHE A 370 -19.30 -3.97 6.82
N SER A 371 -20.16 -4.97 6.64
CA SER A 371 -21.40 -4.84 5.86
C SER A 371 -22.36 -3.84 6.47
N ARG A 372 -22.55 -3.85 7.80
CA ARG A 372 -23.37 -2.84 8.49
C ARG A 372 -22.82 -1.44 8.25
N ARG A 373 -21.52 -1.24 8.47
CA ARG A 373 -20.88 0.07 8.34
C ARG A 373 -20.92 0.59 6.90
N TYR A 374 -20.63 -0.27 5.93
CA TYR A 374 -20.73 0.04 4.50
C TYR A 374 -22.15 0.51 4.12
N LEU A 375 -23.18 -0.17 4.63
CA LEU A 375 -24.58 0.20 4.37
C LEU A 375 -24.95 1.52 5.05
N GLU A 376 -24.49 1.78 6.27
CA GLU A 376 -24.72 3.06 6.95
C GLU A 376 -24.15 4.23 6.14
N THR A 377 -22.89 4.13 5.72
CA THR A 377 -22.21 5.17 4.93
C THR A 377 -22.81 5.29 3.53
N GLY A 378 -23.06 4.17 2.86
CA GLY A 378 -23.71 4.16 1.54
C GLY A 378 -25.11 4.78 1.57
N ARG A 379 -25.92 4.51 2.61
CA ARG A 379 -27.24 5.15 2.76
C ARG A 379 -27.13 6.65 3.00
N LYS A 380 -26.16 7.11 3.81
CA LYS A 380 -25.94 8.56 4.01
C LYS A 380 -25.62 9.27 2.70
N ILE A 381 -24.81 8.66 1.84
CA ILE A 381 -24.43 9.23 0.54
C ILE A 381 -25.60 9.22 -0.45
N THR A 382 -26.39 8.14 -0.46
CA THR A 382 -27.44 7.91 -1.48
C THR A 382 -28.85 8.33 -1.03
N VAL A 383 -29.00 8.88 0.18
CA VAL A 383 -30.29 9.30 0.74
C VAL A 383 -31.00 10.28 -0.20
N GLY A 384 -32.31 10.05 -0.42
CA GLY A 384 -33.12 10.92 -1.28
C GLY A 384 -32.79 10.85 -2.78
N SER A 385 -31.93 9.92 -3.21
CA SER A 385 -31.59 9.70 -4.62
C SER A 385 -32.23 8.42 -5.17
N PRO A 386 -32.38 8.28 -6.50
CA PRO A 386 -32.78 7.02 -7.14
C PRO A 386 -31.83 5.83 -6.84
N SER A 387 -30.64 6.11 -6.31
CA SER A 387 -29.57 5.13 -6.03
C SER A 387 -29.60 4.59 -4.60
N GLN A 388 -30.62 4.90 -3.80
CA GLN A 388 -30.71 4.53 -2.38
C GLN A 388 -30.60 3.03 -2.10
N SER A 389 -31.00 2.17 -3.06
CA SER A 389 -30.94 0.71 -2.92
C SER A 389 -29.59 0.09 -3.34
N LEU A 390 -28.73 0.83 -4.06
CA LEU A 390 -27.49 0.27 -4.63
C LEU A 390 -26.49 -0.24 -3.57
N PRO A 391 -26.29 0.43 -2.42
CA PRO A 391 -25.42 -0.10 -1.37
C PRO A 391 -25.86 -1.48 -0.88
N GLN A 392 -27.17 -1.71 -0.77
CA GLN A 392 -27.72 -3.00 -0.37
C GLN A 392 -27.55 -4.06 -1.46
N GLN A 393 -27.78 -3.70 -2.72
CA GLN A 393 -27.54 -4.59 -3.86
C GLN A 393 -26.07 -5.05 -3.92
N PHE A 394 -25.12 -4.16 -3.61
CA PHE A 394 -23.70 -4.51 -3.55
C PHE A 394 -23.42 -5.58 -2.48
N ILE A 395 -23.87 -5.39 -1.23
CA ILE A 395 -23.65 -6.37 -0.16
C ILE A 395 -24.29 -7.72 -0.51
N HIS A 396 -25.51 -7.72 -1.03
CA HIS A 396 -26.17 -8.95 -1.49
C HIS A 396 -25.39 -9.63 -2.63
N GLY A 397 -24.87 -8.85 -3.58
CA GLY A 397 -24.06 -9.36 -4.69
C GLY A 397 -22.77 -10.03 -4.23
N VAL A 398 -22.08 -9.44 -3.24
CA VAL A 398 -20.87 -10.03 -2.64
C VAL A 398 -21.20 -11.35 -1.94
N VAL A 399 -22.26 -11.38 -1.11
CA VAL A 399 -22.72 -12.59 -0.42
C VAL A 399 -23.05 -13.71 -1.42
N ALA A 400 -23.80 -13.40 -2.46
CA ALA A 400 -24.18 -14.37 -3.49
C ALA A 400 -22.96 -14.93 -4.25
N LYS A 401 -21.97 -14.07 -4.59
CA LYS A 401 -20.77 -14.51 -5.31
C LYS A 401 -19.79 -15.32 -4.47
N LEU A 402 -19.80 -15.15 -3.15
CA LEU A 402 -18.94 -15.88 -2.21
C LEU A 402 -19.64 -17.06 -1.53
N SER A 403 -20.91 -17.31 -1.85
CA SER A 403 -21.63 -18.47 -1.33
C SER A 403 -20.95 -19.77 -1.78
N PRO A 404 -20.80 -20.77 -0.89
CA PRO A 404 -20.29 -22.08 -1.27
C PRO A 404 -21.18 -22.71 -2.36
N PRO A 405 -20.62 -23.46 -3.32
CA PRO A 405 -21.45 -24.25 -4.23
C PRO A 405 -22.29 -25.25 -3.44
N ASP A 406 -23.59 -25.33 -3.77
CA ASP A 406 -24.54 -26.25 -3.13
C ASP A 406 -23.98 -27.69 -3.13
N GLN A 407 -23.86 -28.29 -1.93
CA GLN A 407 -23.52 -29.71 -1.78
C GLN A 407 -24.73 -30.62 -1.97
N THR A 408 -25.88 -30.09 -2.38
CA THR A 408 -27.10 -30.85 -2.68
C THR A 408 -27.19 -31.14 -4.18
N GLY A 409 -26.33 -32.06 -4.61
CA GLY A 409 -26.41 -32.70 -5.92
C GLY A 409 -26.17 -34.19 -5.74
N THR A 410 -27.13 -34.89 -5.12
CA THR A 410 -27.22 -36.35 -5.14
C THR A 410 -27.20 -36.83 -6.59
N SER A 411 -26.09 -37.42 -7.01
CA SER A 411 -25.95 -38.10 -8.29
C SER A 411 -26.73 -39.41 -8.25
N SER A 412 -28.02 -39.37 -8.59
CA SER A 412 -28.72 -40.55 -9.12
C SER A 412 -28.29 -40.72 -10.58
N GLY A 413 -27.65 -41.85 -10.88
CA GLY A 413 -26.95 -42.07 -12.13
C GLY A 413 -27.82 -42.18 -13.38
N SER A 414 -27.18 -41.95 -14.52
CA SER A 414 -27.47 -42.68 -15.75
C SER A 414 -26.14 -42.94 -16.46
N ARG A 415 -25.82 -44.22 -16.63
CA ARG A 415 -24.70 -44.70 -17.46
C ARG A 415 -25.06 -44.41 -18.92
N GLY A 416 -24.20 -43.68 -19.62
CA GLY A 416 -24.30 -43.47 -21.07
C GLY A 416 -22.97 -43.02 -21.67
N SER A 417 -22.25 -43.99 -22.22
CA SER A 417 -21.33 -43.97 -23.37
C SER A 417 -20.48 -42.71 -23.68
N ALA A 418 -19.16 -42.88 -23.61
CA ALA A 418 -18.16 -41.94 -24.14
C ALA A 418 -18.20 -41.84 -25.69
N PRO A 419 -17.85 -40.68 -26.28
CA PRO A 419 -16.56 -40.56 -27.01
C PRO A 419 -15.99 -39.10 -27.00
N PRO A 420 -14.97 -38.76 -27.81
CA PRO A 420 -13.54 -38.95 -27.58
C PRO A 420 -12.78 -37.64 -27.25
N GLN A 421 -11.59 -37.81 -26.67
CA GLN A 421 -10.68 -36.74 -26.23
C GLN A 421 -10.09 -35.93 -27.40
N ARG A 422 -10.09 -34.60 -27.27
CA ARG A 422 -9.15 -33.72 -27.99
C ARG A 422 -8.69 -32.55 -27.11
N ALA A 423 -7.40 -32.61 -26.78
CA ALA A 423 -6.44 -31.54 -26.43
C ALA A 423 -6.93 -30.33 -25.62
N GLN A 424 -6.64 -30.33 -24.32
CA GLN A 424 -6.42 -29.10 -23.54
C GLN A 424 -4.91 -28.92 -23.33
N SER A 425 -4.41 -27.77 -23.80
CA SER A 425 -3.04 -27.32 -23.56
C SER A 425 -2.90 -26.82 -22.12
N SER A 426 -2.04 -27.49 -21.37
CA SER A 426 -1.55 -27.04 -20.08
C SER A 426 -0.56 -25.89 -20.29
N ARG A 427 -0.89 -24.69 -19.81
CA ARG A 427 0.10 -23.63 -19.58
C ARG A 427 0.40 -23.54 -18.09
N THR A 428 1.51 -24.18 -17.74
CA THR A 428 2.22 -24.06 -16.46
C THR A 428 2.84 -22.65 -16.31
N PRO A 429 3.05 -22.17 -15.07
CA PRO A 429 3.66 -20.87 -14.80
C PRO A 429 5.18 -20.92 -15.00
N SER A 430 5.72 -19.99 -15.79
CA SER A 430 7.15 -19.89 -16.07
C SER A 430 7.94 -19.43 -14.85
N ARG A 431 8.86 -20.29 -14.40
CA ARG A 431 9.92 -19.99 -13.44
C ARG A 431 11.01 -19.13 -14.11
N HIS A 432 11.47 -18.12 -13.38
CA HIS A 432 12.72 -17.42 -13.58
C HIS A 432 13.91 -18.40 -13.59
N VAL A 433 14.81 -18.23 -14.57
CA VAL A 433 16.15 -18.82 -14.58
C VAL A 433 17.16 -17.69 -14.39
N GLN A 434 17.86 -17.70 -13.26
CA GLN A 434 19.18 -17.10 -13.12
C GLN A 434 20.22 -18.20 -13.39
N GLY A 435 21.22 -17.86 -14.20
CA GLY A 435 22.29 -18.77 -14.60
C GLY A 435 23.28 -19.06 -13.47
N ALA A 436 23.90 -20.23 -13.56
CA ALA A 436 25.19 -20.51 -12.95
C ALA A 436 25.96 -21.50 -13.84
N GLN A 437 27.24 -21.17 -14.03
CA GLN A 437 28.26 -21.89 -14.79
C GLN A 437 28.63 -23.24 -14.16
N ARG A 438 29.11 -24.18 -15.01
CA ARG A 438 30.40 -24.92 -14.94
C ARG A 438 30.29 -26.44 -15.22
N GLY A 439 31.24 -26.89 -16.06
CA GLY A 439 31.75 -28.26 -16.20
C GLY A 439 30.89 -29.16 -17.10
N GLY A 440 31.38 -29.91 -18.08
CA GLY A 440 32.74 -30.36 -18.41
C GLY A 440 32.65 -31.85 -18.82
N ARG A 441 33.35 -32.24 -19.91
CA ARG A 441 33.49 -33.58 -20.53
C ARG A 441 32.31 -34.02 -21.42
N GLY A 442 32.48 -34.58 -22.62
CA GLY A 442 33.69 -34.96 -23.37
C GLY A 442 33.35 -35.45 -24.79
N SER A 443 34.35 -35.39 -25.69
CA SER A 443 34.76 -36.38 -26.71
C SER A 443 33.67 -37.06 -27.57
N THR A 444 33.70 -37.12 -28.91
CA THR A 444 34.73 -37.49 -29.92
C THR A 444 34.20 -37.01 -31.29
N GLY A 445 34.93 -36.57 -32.30
CA GLY A 445 36.06 -37.16 -33.01
C GLY A 445 35.73 -37.14 -34.52
N GLY A 446 36.63 -36.62 -35.36
CA GLY A 446 36.42 -36.62 -36.83
C GLY A 446 37.21 -35.57 -37.61
N SER A 447 38.53 -35.77 -37.73
CA SER A 447 39.40 -35.17 -38.77
C SER A 447 39.08 -35.81 -40.16
N PRO A 448 39.66 -35.41 -41.34
CA PRO A 448 40.90 -34.65 -41.49
C PRO A 448 41.13 -33.73 -42.74
N LYS A 449 42.27 -33.02 -42.68
CA LYS A 449 43.25 -32.74 -43.78
C LYS A 449 42.92 -31.65 -44.84
N LYS A 450 43.66 -30.54 -44.81
CA LYS A 450 44.87 -30.28 -45.65
C LYS A 450 45.44 -28.86 -45.42
N VAL A 451 46.76 -28.79 -45.36
CA VAL A 451 47.74 -27.67 -45.36
C VAL A 451 48.71 -28.03 -46.52
N PRO A 452 49.64 -27.21 -47.09
CA PRO A 452 50.23 -25.90 -46.69
C PRO A 452 50.35 -24.83 -47.81
N GLY A 453 50.83 -23.64 -47.43
CA GLY A 453 51.27 -22.62 -48.40
C GLY A 453 52.01 -21.39 -47.82
N ASN A 454 53.11 -21.63 -47.11
CA ASN A 454 54.38 -20.88 -46.95
C ASN A 454 54.58 -19.38 -47.36
N ARG A 455 55.50 -18.73 -46.61
CA ARG A 455 56.33 -17.51 -46.86
C ARG A 455 55.66 -16.13 -46.67
N GLY A 456 56.25 -15.13 -46.02
CA GLY A 456 57.57 -15.03 -45.37
C GLY A 456 57.84 -13.63 -44.77
N GLN A 457 58.81 -13.60 -43.85
CA GLN A 457 59.78 -12.55 -43.48
C GLN A 457 59.38 -11.07 -43.36
N GLY A 458 59.81 -10.45 -42.24
CA GLY A 458 60.27 -9.05 -42.24
C GLY A 458 60.30 -8.33 -40.90
N ARG A 459 61.51 -8.27 -40.30
CA ARG A 459 62.04 -7.36 -39.25
C ARG A 459 61.42 -5.94 -39.25
N GLY A 460 61.34 -5.13 -38.20
CA GLY A 460 62.03 -5.04 -36.90
C GLY A 460 62.33 -3.55 -36.58
N GLN A 461 62.32 -3.17 -35.29
CA GLN A 461 62.77 -1.88 -34.67
C GLN A 461 61.96 -0.62 -35.05
N GLY A 462 61.71 0.39 -34.19
CA GLY A 462 62.11 0.71 -32.81
C GLY A 462 62.01 2.24 -32.60
N ARG A 463 61.71 2.68 -31.35
CA ARG A 463 61.76 4.07 -30.81
C ARG A 463 60.77 5.07 -31.43
N GLY A 464 60.19 6.08 -30.77
CA GLY A 464 60.39 6.70 -29.45
C GLY A 464 60.10 8.22 -29.60
N TYR A 465 59.45 8.82 -28.59
CA TYR A 465 59.24 10.27 -28.34
C TYR A 465 58.32 11.07 -29.30
N ARG A 466 57.11 11.39 -28.86
CA ARG A 466 56.75 12.67 -28.21
C ARG A 466 55.33 12.58 -27.65
#